data_AF-A0A432V6Z3-F1
#
_entry.id   AF-A0A432V6Z3-F1
#
_cell.length_a   1.000
_cell.length_b   1.000
_cell.length_c   1.000
_cell.angle_alpha   90.00
_cell.angle_beta   90.00
_cell.angle_gamma   90.00
#
_symmetry.space_group_name_H-M   'P 1'
#
loop_
_entity.id
_entity.type
_entity.pdbx_description
1 polymer ?
#
loop_
_entity_poly.entity_id
_entity_poly.type
_entity_poly.pdbx_seq_one_letter_code
_entity_poly.pdbx_strand_id
1 'polypeptide(L)'
;MKASDIGRAQKLASELAQNITMRDRLAAGDTLTLAIGQGGNQAVIVLSTNYLASIRADLVAAFDKRIADDRAGLAELGVEP
;
A
#
# COMPACT_ATOMS: atom_id res chain seq x y z
N MET A 1 4.12 -12.93 -24.98
CA MET A 1 3.31 -12.89 -23.75
C MET A 1 2.02 -13.68 -23.99
N LYS A 2 1.72 -14.69 -23.17
CA LYS A 2 0.46 -15.46 -23.29
C LYS A 2 -0.70 -14.66 -22.70
N ALA A 3 -1.95 -15.03 -23.02
CA ALA A 3 -3.13 -14.35 -22.46
C ALA A 3 -3.16 -14.36 -20.91
N SER A 4 -2.66 -15.44 -20.29
CA SER A 4 -2.46 -15.54 -18.83
C SER A 4 -1.48 -14.51 -18.28
N ASP A 5 -0.42 -14.22 -19.04
CA ASP A 5 0.63 -13.30 -18.63
C ASP A 5 0.15 -11.85 -18.72
N ILE A 6 -0.70 -11.53 -19.71
CA ILE A 6 -1.35 -10.22 -19.84
C ILE A 6 -2.26 -9.96 -18.63
N GLY A 7 -3.12 -10.92 -18.27
CA GLY A 7 -4.00 -10.79 -17.11
C GLY A 7 -3.22 -10.62 -15.80
N ARG A 8 -2.10 -11.35 -15.65
CA ARG A 8 -1.20 -11.18 -14.50
C ARG A 8 -0.53 -9.81 -14.49
N ALA A 9 -0.04 -9.34 -15.62
CA ALA A 9 0.60 -8.02 -15.74
C ALA A 9 -0.38 -6.89 -15.40
N GLN A 10 -1.63 -6.95 -15.90
CA GLN A 10 -2.67 -5.96 -15.58
C GLN A 10 -2.97 -5.91 -14.08
N LYS A 11 -3.07 -7.07 -13.44
CA LYS A 11 -3.28 -7.15 -11.99
C LYS A 11 -2.12 -6.53 -11.21
N LEU A 12 -0.88 -6.89 -11.55
CA LEU A 12 0.32 -6.33 -10.92
C LEU A 12 0.43 -4.82 -11.11
N ALA A 13 0.13 -4.31 -12.30
CA ALA A 13 0.14 -2.87 -12.57
C ALA A 13 -0.92 -2.12 -11.73
N SER A 14 -2.11 -2.71 -11.58
CA SER A 14 -3.16 -2.14 -10.72
C SER A 14 -2.76 -2.15 -9.24
N GLU A 15 -2.18 -3.26 -8.76
CA GLU A 15 -1.66 -3.37 -7.39
C GLU A 15 -0.54 -2.35 -7.14
N LEU A 16 0.42 -2.21 -8.08
CA LEU A 16 1.50 -1.24 -8.02
C LEU A 16 0.98 0.20 -7.90
N ALA A 17 0.03 0.59 -8.76
CA ALA A 17 -0.55 1.93 -8.74
C ALA A 17 -1.28 2.23 -7.42
N GLN A 18 -2.02 1.25 -6.88
CA GLN A 18 -2.68 1.37 -5.59
C GLN A 18 -1.68 1.49 -4.44
N ASN A 19 -0.63 0.67 -4.45
CA ASN A 19 0.42 0.67 -3.44
C ASN A 19 1.21 2.00 -3.42
N ILE A 20 1.57 2.53 -4.60
CA ILE A 20 2.19 3.86 -4.73
C ILE A 20 1.28 4.93 -4.13
N THR A 21 -0.01 4.93 -4.51
CA THR A 21 -0.98 5.92 -4.02
C THR A 21 -1.09 5.88 -2.50
N MET A 22 -1.17 4.69 -1.90
CA MET A 22 -1.27 4.56 -0.44
C MET A 22 0.03 4.96 0.27
N ARG A 23 1.19 4.59 -0.29
CA ARG A 23 2.50 5.01 0.24
C ARG A 23 2.65 6.53 0.23
N ASP A 24 2.27 7.17 -0.88
CA ASP A 24 2.36 8.63 -1.03
C ASP A 24 1.44 9.35 -0.04
N ARG A 25 0.20 8.88 0.15
CA ARG A 25 -0.72 9.41 1.17
C ARG A 25 -0.15 9.31 2.58
N LEU A 26 0.44 8.16 2.92
CA LEU A 26 1.10 7.99 4.21
C LEU A 26 2.29 8.94 4.36
N ALA A 27 3.13 9.08 3.34
CA ALA A 27 4.28 9.97 3.36
C ALA A 27 3.89 11.46 3.43
N ALA A 28 2.76 11.84 2.81
CA ALA A 28 2.19 13.19 2.87
C ALA A 28 1.61 13.56 4.24
N GLY A 29 1.47 12.59 5.14
CA GLY A 29 1.00 12.82 6.50
C GLY A 29 -0.51 12.64 6.69
N ASP A 30 -1.21 11.97 5.77
CA ASP A 30 -2.64 11.67 5.92
C ASP A 30 -2.95 11.10 7.31
N THR A 31 -4.05 11.56 7.92
CA THR A 31 -4.45 11.17 9.28
C THR A 31 -4.64 9.66 9.39
N LEU A 32 -3.98 9.05 10.38
CA LEU A 32 -4.18 7.66 10.75
C LEU A 32 -5.05 7.59 12.01
N THR A 33 -6.10 6.77 11.95
CA THR A 33 -6.99 6.51 13.09
C THR A 33 -7.05 5.01 13.36
N LEU A 34 -6.90 4.65 14.63
CA LEU A 34 -7.21 3.30 15.09
C LEU A 34 -8.65 3.31 15.59
N ALA A 35 -9.53 2.59 14.90
CA ALA A 35 -10.94 2.47 15.29
C ALA A 35 -11.25 1.05 15.78
N ILE A 36 -12.13 0.95 16.78
CA ILE A 36 -12.70 -0.31 17.26
C ILE A 36 -14.21 -0.31 17.04
N GLY A 37 -14.77 -1.47 16.70
CA GLY A 37 -16.18 -1.63 16.36
C GLY A 37 -16.46 -1.58 14.85
N GLN A 38 -17.74 -1.70 14.48
CA GLN A 38 -18.19 -1.70 13.09
C GLN A 38 -19.38 -0.75 12.90
N GLY A 39 -19.47 -0.16 11.71
CA GLY A 39 -20.57 0.73 11.32
C GLY A 39 -20.65 1.98 12.21
N GLY A 40 -21.86 2.34 12.62
CA GLY A 40 -22.13 3.54 13.42
C GLY A 40 -21.63 3.51 14.87
N ASN A 41 -21.15 2.36 15.36
CA ASN A 41 -20.68 2.18 16.74
C ASN A 41 -19.15 2.13 16.84
N GLN A 42 -18.43 2.85 15.98
CA GLN A 42 -16.97 2.92 16.06
C GLN A 42 -16.50 3.89 17.14
N ALA A 43 -15.53 3.45 17.94
CA ALA A 43 -14.76 4.32 18.84
C ALA A 43 -13.34 4.50 18.30
N VAL A 44 -12.81 5.72 18.36
CA VAL A 44 -11.44 6.04 17.95
C VAL A 44 -10.53 5.97 19.15
N ILE A 45 -9.47 5.16 19.06
CA ILE A 45 -8.41 5.10 20.04
C ILE A 45 -7.41 6.22 19.72
N VAL A 46 -7.22 7.13 20.67
CA VAL A 46 -6.22 8.19 20.57
C VAL A 46 -4.85 7.60 20.88
N LEU A 47 -3.97 7.59 19.88
CA LEU A 47 -2.60 7.14 19.99
C LEU A 47 -1.67 8.31 20.32
N SER A 48 -0.55 8.04 20.99
CA SER A 48 0.50 9.04 21.16
C SER A 48 1.14 9.38 19.80
N THR A 49 1.59 10.62 19.64
CA THR A 49 2.18 11.10 18.38
C THR A 49 3.36 10.23 17.92
N ASN A 50 4.25 9.84 18.84
CA ASN A 50 5.42 9.02 18.52
C ASN A 50 5.03 7.60 18.07
N TYR A 51 3.99 7.03 18.66
CA TYR A 51 3.51 5.72 18.27
C TYR A 51 2.86 5.75 16.88
N LEU A 52 2.07 6.80 16.60
CA LEU A 52 1.49 7.01 15.27
C LEU A 52 2.57 7.24 14.19
N ALA A 53 3.63 7.98 14.52
CA ALA A 53 4.77 8.17 13.63
C ALA A 53 5.50 6.85 13.34
N SER A 54 5.66 5.99 14.35
CA SER A 54 6.29 4.66 14.18
C SER A 54 5.44 3.77 13.27
N ILE A 55 4.13 3.70 13.50
CA ILE A 55 3.20 2.97 12.62
C ILE A 55 3.29 3.48 11.19
N ARG A 56 3.31 4.81 11.00
CA ARG A 56 3.43 5.40 9.66
C ARG A 56 4.73 4.96 8.98
N ALA A 57 5.86 5.00 9.68
CA ALA A 57 7.14 4.59 9.14
C ALA A 57 7.12 3.10 8.73
N ASP A 58 6.56 2.23 9.57
CA ASP A 58 6.44 0.80 9.28
C ASP A 58 5.55 0.54 8.05
N LEU A 59 4.41 1.24 7.95
CA LEU A 59 3.51 1.12 6.79
C LEU A 59 4.18 1.61 5.50
N VAL A 60 4.90 2.74 5.56
CA VAL A 60 5.65 3.26 4.41
C VAL A 60 6.68 2.23 3.95
N ALA A 61 7.48 1.68 4.87
CA ALA A 61 8.48 0.65 4.56
C ALA A 61 7.84 -0.62 3.98
N ALA A 62 6.67 -1.04 4.50
CA ALA A 62 5.94 -2.18 3.97
C ALA A 62 5.44 -1.94 2.54
N PHE A 63 4.89 -0.75 2.25
CA PHE A 63 4.48 -0.39 0.89
C PHE A 63 5.67 -0.28 -0.07
N ASP A 64 6.80 0.29 0.36
CA ASP A 64 8.00 0.38 -0.48
C ASP A 64 8.51 -1.00 -0.87
N LYS A 65 8.51 -1.96 0.08
CA LYS A 65 8.83 -3.36 -0.22
C LYS A 65 7.86 -3.93 -1.24
N ARG A 66 6.55 -3.74 -1.06
CA ARG A 66 5.54 -4.28 -1.97
C ARG A 66 5.64 -3.68 -3.37
N ILE A 67 5.89 -2.38 -3.48
CA ILE A 67 6.15 -1.68 -4.75
C ILE A 67 7.36 -2.27 -5.46
N ALA A 68 8.44 -2.57 -4.73
CA ALA A 68 9.62 -3.21 -5.31
C ALA A 68 9.30 -4.63 -5.82
N ASP A 69 8.56 -5.42 -5.05
CA ASP A 69 8.13 -6.77 -5.43
C ASP A 69 7.21 -6.74 -6.68
N ASP A 70 6.25 -5.81 -6.74
CA ASP A 70 5.33 -5.66 -7.88
C ASP A 70 6.09 -5.24 -9.16
N ARG A 71 7.05 -4.32 -9.04
CA ARG A 71 7.94 -3.91 -10.15
C ARG A 71 8.80 -5.06 -10.65
N ALA A 72 9.36 -5.86 -9.75
CA ALA A 72 10.12 -7.05 -10.12
C ALA A 72 9.23 -8.05 -10.86
N GLY A 73 8.00 -8.28 -10.38
CA GLY A 73 7.03 -9.14 -11.04
C GLY A 73 6.61 -8.67 -12.44
N LEU A 74 6.50 -7.36 -12.67
CA LEU A 74 6.26 -6.80 -14.00
C LEU A 74 7.47 -6.97 -14.93
N ALA A 75 8.68 -6.74 -14.41
CA ALA A 75 9.92 -6.93 -15.16
C ALA A 75 10.11 -8.39 -15.61
N GLU A 76 9.77 -9.38 -14.76
CA GLU A 76 9.77 -10.80 -15.11
C GLU A 76 8.82 -11.14 -16.28
N LEU A 77 7.75 -10.36 -16.46
CA LEU A 77 6.80 -10.49 -17.56
C LEU A 77 7.21 -9.69 -18.80
N GLY A 78 8.35 -9.00 -18.76
CA GLY A 78 8.84 -8.14 -19.83
C GLY A 78 8.08 -6.81 -19.94
N VAL A 79 7.45 -6.36 -18.85
CA VAL A 79 6.75 -5.08 -18.77
C VAL A 79 7.63 -4.11 -17.98
N GLU A 80 8.10 -3.04 -18.63
CA GLU A 80 8.76 -1.95 -17.92
C GLU A 80 7.73 -1.09 -17.17
N PRO A 81 8.01 -0.72 -15.90
CA PRO A 81 7.13 0.12 -15.09
C PRO A 81 7.11 1.59 -15.53
#